data_AF-A0A1Y5L6P6-F1
#
_entry.id   AF-A0A1Y5L6P6-F1
#
_cell.length_a   1.000
_cell.length_b   1.000
_cell.length_c   1.000
_cell.angle_alpha   90.00
_cell.angle_beta   90.00
_cell.angle_gamma   90.00
#
_symmetry.space_group_name_H-M   'P 1'
#
loop_
_entity.id
_entity.type
_entity.pdbx_description
1 polymer ?
#
loop_
_entity_poly.entity_id
_entity_poly.type
_entity_poly.pdbx_seq_one_letter_code
_entity_poly.pdbx_strand_id
1 'polypeptide(L)'
;MDFTLDRAMTEDELRAHLDSALTPALLMLTAHVTGDAGVLRTEWKPDRATLPASGLAPETDAEIRAFCLKRLAPYLASQRDWAALPDDFLRESMCTWLMDDNIEDAQALAAVAFTPDDSDPRGPEWSLDEIAPDSGLSAVVIGAGFSGLLAGLRLKQAGVPFTILEKSTNVGGTWYENSYPDCRTDVRSHIYTYSFVPHDWVTHFGRQQAIHEYLYNFAAKNGLLEHISFGTEVTATRWDESTSTWTIDTRTSDGVVGSAEAQIVVSAVGQLNRPMIPAVDGLDTFTGPVMHSAQWDHSIDFAGKRVAVIGTGASALQFAPAVAKEAEHVTIFQRSAPWLRSTPVLRQEIDPGERWLLTNLKHYRAYYRFSIFLPRLIGNLPAATVDPDFPPTEVSVSAANEALRVELTDYLTEQAGDRLDLLEQIMPDYPPAAKRIICDDGTWVATLKRDNVRLVSQAVQRIDKDGVWIGDEHVPADIILFGTGFKASEFLVPMTVTGIGGQDLHQTWGIDASAYLGITLPGYPNFFCMYGPNTNTVIHGNLVFFLECQAAYIISAVQMLAKGGHRSMALRPDVFTEYTDEVTKESAKRTWGWSKTHSWYQNAAGRSTIMWPLPARQYFERTSAVHDEDYDIH
;
A
#
# COMPACT_ATOMS: atom_id res chain seq x y z
N MET A 1 6.80 -15.71 -15.40
CA MET A 1 6.19 -16.34 -16.57
C MET A 1 6.04 -15.24 -17.58
N ASP A 2 6.35 -15.54 -18.84
CA ASP A 2 5.95 -14.68 -19.94
C ASP A 2 4.41 -14.78 -20.02
N PHE A 3 3.69 -13.68 -19.81
CA PHE A 3 2.22 -13.60 -19.89
C PHE A 3 1.79 -13.42 -21.36
N THR A 4 2.45 -14.13 -22.27
CA THR A 4 2.21 -14.03 -23.71
C THR A 4 2.01 -15.42 -24.27
N LEU A 5 1.04 -15.58 -25.16
CA LEU A 5 0.79 -16.85 -25.83
C LEU A 5 2.05 -17.41 -26.49
N ASP A 6 2.21 -18.73 -26.39
CA ASP A 6 3.34 -19.43 -26.99
C ASP A 6 3.31 -19.50 -28.54
N ARG A 7 2.25 -18.96 -29.13
CA ARG A 7 1.91 -19.01 -30.55
C ARG A 7 1.25 -17.70 -31.01
N ALA A 8 1.10 -17.55 -32.32
CA ALA A 8 0.32 -16.47 -32.90
C ALA A 8 -1.15 -16.52 -32.42
N MET A 9 -1.67 -15.35 -32.09
CA MET A 9 -3.08 -15.13 -31.74
C MET A 9 -3.89 -14.93 -33.02
N THR A 10 -5.09 -15.52 -33.07
CA THR A 10 -6.02 -15.32 -34.18
C THR A 10 -6.99 -14.17 -33.91
N GLU A 11 -7.59 -13.61 -34.96
CA GLU A 11 -8.65 -12.61 -34.81
C GLU A 11 -9.86 -13.17 -34.05
N ASP A 12 -10.23 -14.43 -34.30
CA ASP A 12 -11.35 -15.10 -33.62
C ASP A 12 -11.10 -15.26 -32.12
N GLU A 13 -9.85 -15.52 -31.71
CA GLU A 13 -9.45 -15.58 -30.31
C GLU A 13 -9.58 -14.23 -29.63
N LEU A 14 -9.05 -13.16 -30.22
CA LEU A 14 -9.21 -11.82 -29.66
C LEU A 14 -10.70 -11.45 -29.58
N ARG A 15 -11.45 -11.69 -30.65
CA ARG A 15 -12.89 -11.40 -30.74
C ARG A 15 -13.69 -12.11 -29.63
N ALA A 16 -13.33 -13.35 -29.27
CA ALA A 16 -14.01 -14.11 -28.23
C ALA A 16 -13.91 -13.49 -26.83
N HIS A 17 -12.93 -12.60 -26.60
CA HIS A 17 -12.70 -11.95 -25.30
C HIS A 17 -12.90 -10.43 -25.33
N LEU A 18 -13.12 -9.86 -26.52
CA LEU A 18 -13.10 -8.42 -26.73
C LEU A 18 -14.25 -7.68 -26.05
N ASP A 19 -15.41 -8.32 -25.92
CA ASP A 19 -16.58 -7.73 -25.26
C ASP A 19 -16.30 -7.37 -23.79
N SER A 20 -15.37 -8.10 -23.16
CA SER A 20 -14.90 -7.84 -21.79
C SER A 20 -13.75 -6.85 -21.72
N ALA A 21 -13.22 -6.39 -22.86
CA ALA A 21 -12.11 -5.43 -22.87
C ALA A 21 -12.56 -4.08 -22.33
N LEU A 22 -11.79 -3.56 -21.38
CA LEU A 22 -11.84 -2.16 -20.97
C LEU A 22 -11.26 -1.29 -22.09
N THR A 23 -12.12 -0.45 -22.64
CA THR A 23 -11.87 0.35 -23.85
C THR A 23 -10.74 1.37 -23.70
N PRO A 24 -10.48 2.00 -22.53
CA PRO A 24 -9.33 2.91 -22.42
C PRO A 24 -7.98 2.20 -22.61
N ALA A 25 -7.82 1.01 -22.02
CA ALA A 25 -6.61 0.20 -22.18
C ALA A 25 -6.47 -0.30 -23.62
N LEU A 26 -7.59 -0.71 -24.24
CA LEU A 26 -7.61 -1.22 -25.62
C LEU A 26 -7.26 -0.13 -26.65
N LEU A 27 -7.73 1.10 -26.46
CA LEU A 27 -7.40 2.24 -27.32
C LEU A 27 -5.92 2.59 -27.25
N MET A 28 -5.34 2.70 -26.04
CA MET A 28 -3.92 2.96 -25.88
C MET A 28 -3.05 1.83 -26.45
N LEU A 29 -3.45 0.57 -26.24
CA LEU A 29 -2.80 -0.58 -26.87
C LEU A 29 -2.85 -0.49 -28.41
N THR A 30 -4.03 -0.16 -28.96
CA THR A 30 -4.20 -0.05 -30.41
C THR A 30 -3.32 1.06 -30.98
N ALA A 31 -3.31 2.24 -30.35
CA ALA A 31 -2.46 3.36 -30.76
C ALA A 31 -0.96 2.99 -30.75
N HIS A 32 -0.52 2.25 -29.73
CA HIS A 32 0.85 1.75 -29.63
C HIS A 32 1.20 0.80 -30.78
N VAL A 33 0.39 -0.24 -30.99
CA VAL A 33 0.67 -1.29 -31.97
C VAL A 33 0.62 -0.75 -33.40
N THR A 34 -0.30 0.18 -33.69
CA THR A 34 -0.42 0.75 -35.04
C THR A 34 0.50 1.94 -35.29
N GLY A 35 1.11 2.51 -34.25
CA GLY A 35 1.88 3.75 -34.38
C GLY A 35 1.00 4.99 -34.67
N ASP A 36 -0.29 4.96 -34.31
CA ASP A 36 -1.29 5.95 -34.74
C ASP A 36 -1.97 6.61 -33.55
N ALA A 37 -1.54 7.83 -33.19
CA ALA A 37 -2.16 8.62 -32.14
C ALA A 37 -3.61 9.03 -32.46
N GLY A 38 -4.02 9.03 -33.74
CA GLY A 38 -5.39 9.33 -34.17
C GLY A 38 -6.43 8.30 -33.71
N VAL A 39 -5.97 7.17 -33.15
CA VAL A 39 -6.82 6.21 -32.42
C VAL A 39 -7.39 6.82 -31.14
N LEU A 40 -6.67 7.71 -30.47
CA LEU A 40 -7.03 8.34 -29.20
C LEU A 40 -7.98 9.53 -29.41
N ARG A 41 -9.21 9.23 -29.84
CA ARG A 41 -10.20 10.25 -30.19
C ARG A 41 -10.75 10.99 -28.97
N THR A 42 -11.02 12.28 -29.13
CA THR A 42 -11.57 13.12 -28.05
C THR A 42 -12.97 12.67 -27.63
N GLU A 43 -13.82 12.26 -28.56
CA GLU A 43 -15.17 11.77 -28.28
C GLU A 43 -15.21 10.40 -27.57
N TRP A 44 -14.09 9.69 -27.53
CA TRP A 44 -13.93 8.40 -26.84
C TRP A 44 -13.11 8.52 -25.55
N LYS A 45 -12.79 9.75 -25.13
CA LYS A 45 -12.05 10.02 -23.90
C LYS A 45 -12.86 9.51 -22.68
N PRO A 46 -12.23 8.76 -21.75
CA PRO A 46 -12.93 8.21 -20.60
C PRO A 46 -13.19 9.26 -19.52
N ASP A 47 -14.22 9.02 -18.70
CA ASP A 47 -14.38 9.68 -17.42
C ASP A 47 -13.33 9.16 -16.41
N ARG A 48 -12.53 10.08 -15.85
CA ARG A 48 -11.47 9.75 -14.88
C ARG A 48 -12.02 9.16 -13.60
N ALA A 49 -13.25 9.50 -13.20
CA ALA A 49 -13.87 8.97 -11.98
C ALA A 49 -14.25 7.48 -12.11
N THR A 50 -14.49 7.00 -13.33
CA THR A 50 -14.95 5.62 -13.59
C THR A 50 -13.83 4.67 -13.99
N LEU A 51 -12.61 5.17 -14.19
CA LEU A 51 -11.47 4.35 -14.60
C LEU A 51 -11.29 3.13 -13.67
N PRO A 52 -10.99 1.94 -14.23
CA PRO A 52 -10.58 1.69 -15.61
C PRO A 52 -11.72 1.53 -16.63
N ALA A 53 -12.98 1.58 -16.21
CA ALA A 53 -14.10 1.67 -17.15
C ALA A 53 -14.13 3.05 -17.81
N SER A 54 -14.64 3.12 -19.04
CA SER A 54 -14.66 4.38 -19.81
C SER A 54 -15.66 5.39 -19.26
N GLY A 55 -16.75 4.94 -18.63
CA GLY A 55 -17.89 5.79 -18.27
C GLY A 55 -18.74 6.22 -19.47
N LEU A 56 -18.45 5.69 -20.66
CA LEU A 56 -19.20 5.96 -21.88
C LEU A 56 -20.44 5.05 -21.99
N ALA A 57 -21.33 5.39 -22.94
CA ALA A 57 -22.48 4.55 -23.24
C ALA A 57 -22.04 3.15 -23.75
N PRO A 58 -22.74 2.06 -23.38
CA PRO A 58 -22.39 0.71 -23.80
C PRO A 58 -22.25 0.54 -25.32
N GLU A 59 -23.07 1.24 -26.11
CA GLU A 59 -23.02 1.21 -27.57
C GLU A 59 -21.72 1.84 -28.11
N THR A 60 -21.26 2.93 -27.47
CA THR A 60 -19.98 3.57 -27.80
C THR A 60 -18.80 2.66 -27.45
N ASP A 61 -18.84 1.99 -26.30
CA ASP A 61 -17.81 1.02 -25.94
C ASP A 61 -17.76 -0.17 -26.93
N ALA A 62 -18.92 -0.65 -27.39
CA ALA A 62 -18.99 -1.68 -28.43
C ALA A 62 -18.41 -1.19 -29.77
N GLU A 63 -18.68 0.06 -30.17
CA GLU A 63 -18.07 0.68 -31.34
C GLU A 63 -16.53 0.74 -31.22
N ILE A 64 -16.03 1.19 -30.06
CA ILE A 64 -14.58 1.27 -29.79
C ILE A 64 -13.93 -0.11 -29.90
N ARG A 65 -14.54 -1.15 -29.31
CA ARG A 65 -14.05 -2.53 -29.40
C ARG A 65 -13.97 -2.99 -30.86
N ALA A 66 -15.04 -2.82 -31.62
CA ALA A 66 -15.05 -3.19 -33.05
C ALA A 66 -14.01 -2.41 -33.87
N PHE A 67 -13.82 -1.12 -33.57
CA PHE A 67 -12.79 -0.29 -34.18
C PHE A 67 -11.37 -0.81 -33.88
N CYS A 68 -11.08 -1.11 -32.61
CA CYS A 68 -9.78 -1.63 -32.18
C CYS A 68 -9.48 -3.01 -32.77
N LEU A 69 -10.46 -3.92 -32.81
CA LEU A 69 -10.30 -5.24 -33.44
C LEU A 69 -9.84 -5.12 -34.89
N LYS A 70 -10.53 -4.29 -35.69
CA LYS A 70 -10.20 -4.08 -37.09
C LYS A 70 -8.78 -3.54 -37.29
N ARG A 71 -8.30 -2.70 -36.35
CA ARG A 71 -6.97 -2.09 -36.39
C ARG A 71 -5.88 -3.03 -35.90
N LEU A 72 -6.16 -3.86 -34.90
CA LEU A 72 -5.22 -4.82 -34.33
C LEU A 72 -5.08 -6.10 -35.17
N ALA A 73 -6.14 -6.54 -35.85
CA ALA A 73 -6.16 -7.81 -36.60
C ALA A 73 -4.94 -8.03 -37.52
N PRO A 74 -4.43 -7.04 -38.28
CA PRO A 74 -3.24 -7.21 -39.12
C PRO A 74 -1.95 -7.49 -38.34
N TYR A 75 -1.91 -7.17 -37.04
CA TYR A 75 -0.71 -7.22 -36.19
C TYR A 75 -0.71 -8.40 -35.21
N LEU A 76 -1.84 -9.11 -35.04
CA LEU A 76 -1.97 -10.20 -34.04
C LEU A 76 -0.99 -11.36 -34.31
N ALA A 77 -0.73 -11.66 -35.59
CA ALA A 77 0.20 -12.71 -35.98
C ALA A 77 1.65 -12.42 -35.54
N SER A 78 2.01 -11.14 -35.38
CA SER A 78 3.34 -10.69 -34.97
C SER A 78 3.34 -10.11 -33.54
N GLN A 79 2.39 -10.49 -32.69
CA GLN A 79 2.28 -9.95 -31.32
C GLN A 79 3.59 -10.01 -30.54
N ARG A 80 4.37 -11.09 -30.73
CA ARG A 80 5.66 -11.26 -30.06
C ARG A 80 6.67 -10.17 -30.41
N ASP A 81 6.60 -9.64 -31.62
CA ASP A 81 7.51 -8.65 -32.17
C ASP A 81 7.05 -7.20 -31.91
N TRP A 82 5.90 -7.00 -31.24
CA TRP A 82 5.46 -5.65 -30.85
C TRP A 82 6.51 -5.00 -29.95
N ALA A 83 6.76 -3.70 -30.20
CA ALA A 83 7.70 -2.91 -29.44
C ALA A 83 7.34 -2.93 -27.94
N ALA A 84 8.35 -3.04 -27.07
CA ALA A 84 8.12 -3.08 -25.64
C ALA A 84 7.50 -1.77 -25.11
N LEU A 85 7.94 -0.63 -25.66
CA LEU A 85 7.53 0.71 -25.27
C LEU A 85 7.02 1.49 -26.48
N PRO A 86 5.97 2.33 -26.32
CA PRO A 86 5.62 3.31 -27.33
C PRO A 86 6.74 4.36 -27.45
N ASP A 87 6.83 5.00 -28.62
CA ASP A 87 7.69 6.16 -28.78
C ASP A 87 7.23 7.34 -27.89
N ASP A 88 8.10 8.33 -27.71
CA ASP A 88 7.85 9.46 -26.82
C ASP A 88 6.59 10.24 -27.24
N PHE A 89 6.36 10.43 -28.54
CA PHE A 89 5.20 11.16 -29.06
C PHE A 89 3.88 10.44 -28.72
N LEU A 90 3.81 9.12 -28.91
CA LEU A 90 2.66 8.31 -28.54
C LEU A 90 2.45 8.27 -27.02
N ARG A 91 3.53 8.14 -26.24
CA ARG A 91 3.45 8.16 -24.78
C ARG A 91 2.88 9.49 -24.27
N GLU A 92 3.35 10.62 -24.81
CA GLU A 92 2.83 11.95 -24.49
C GLU A 92 1.36 12.11 -24.90
N SER A 93 0.99 11.59 -26.07
CA SER A 93 -0.39 11.59 -26.57
C SER A 93 -1.32 10.79 -25.64
N MET A 94 -0.89 9.63 -25.14
CA MET A 94 -1.63 8.81 -24.18
C MET A 94 -1.78 9.52 -22.82
N CYS A 95 -0.71 10.14 -22.31
CA CYS A 95 -0.76 10.91 -21.07
C CYS A 95 -1.76 12.07 -21.19
N THR A 96 -1.70 12.82 -22.28
CA THR A 96 -2.59 13.95 -22.55
C THR A 96 -4.05 13.48 -22.67
N TRP A 97 -4.29 12.43 -23.45
CA TRP A 97 -5.62 11.88 -23.66
C TRP A 97 -6.25 11.36 -22.36
N LEU A 98 -5.47 10.71 -21.50
CA LEU A 98 -5.98 10.13 -20.25
C LEU A 98 -6.10 11.15 -19.10
N MET A 99 -5.15 12.09 -18.97
CA MET A 99 -4.98 12.92 -17.76
C MET A 99 -5.29 14.41 -17.92
N ASP A 100 -5.40 14.90 -19.16
CA ASP A 100 -5.78 16.29 -19.54
C ASP A 100 -4.90 17.40 -18.93
N ASP A 101 -5.20 17.84 -17.71
CA ASP A 101 -4.62 19.01 -17.03
C ASP A 101 -3.42 18.69 -16.12
N ASN A 102 -2.98 17.42 -16.03
CA ASN A 102 -1.85 17.00 -15.20
C ASN A 102 -0.71 16.38 -16.02
N ILE A 103 -0.42 16.97 -17.18
CA ILE A 103 0.49 16.39 -18.19
C ILE A 103 1.91 16.23 -17.66
N GLU A 104 2.46 17.22 -16.95
CA GLU A 104 3.85 17.16 -16.44
C GLU A 104 4.03 15.98 -15.48
N ASP A 105 3.14 15.85 -14.48
CA ASP A 105 3.15 14.73 -13.54
C ASP A 105 2.91 13.39 -14.24
N ALA A 106 1.99 13.35 -15.19
CA ALA A 106 1.67 12.15 -15.96
C ALA A 106 2.87 11.70 -16.80
N GLN A 107 3.56 12.62 -17.48
CA GLN A 107 4.73 12.34 -18.31
C GLN A 107 5.91 11.84 -17.47
N ALA A 108 6.21 12.52 -16.36
CA ALA A 108 7.29 12.11 -15.45
C ALA A 108 7.05 10.71 -14.88
N LEU A 109 5.79 10.38 -14.57
CA LEU A 109 5.41 9.08 -14.04
C LEU A 109 5.07 8.05 -15.12
N ALA A 110 5.04 8.43 -16.41
CA ALA A 110 4.60 7.54 -17.49
C ALA A 110 5.50 6.30 -17.61
N ALA A 111 6.81 6.49 -17.49
CA ALA A 111 7.80 5.41 -17.59
C ALA A 111 7.68 4.37 -16.46
N VAL A 112 7.09 4.75 -15.32
CA VAL A 112 6.89 3.87 -14.16
C VAL A 112 5.45 3.38 -14.03
N ALA A 113 4.50 4.11 -14.61
CA ALA A 113 3.12 3.67 -14.77
C ALA A 113 2.99 2.60 -15.85
N PHE A 114 3.79 2.73 -16.91
CA PHE A 114 3.91 1.77 -17.99
C PHE A 114 5.15 0.91 -17.78
N THR A 115 4.96 -0.29 -17.25
CA THR A 115 6.03 -1.30 -17.12
C THR A 115 5.66 -2.49 -17.99
N PRO A 116 6.39 -2.72 -19.10
CA PRO A 116 6.27 -3.94 -19.90
C PRO A 116 6.38 -5.20 -19.03
N ASP A 117 5.71 -6.28 -19.44
CA ASP A 117 5.65 -7.52 -18.65
C ASP A 117 7.02 -8.24 -18.54
N ASP A 118 7.99 -7.84 -19.37
CA ASP A 118 9.33 -8.41 -19.51
C ASP A 118 10.46 -7.45 -19.08
N SER A 119 10.14 -6.32 -18.43
CA SER A 119 11.14 -5.34 -17.99
C SER A 119 11.13 -5.09 -16.48
N ASP A 120 12.33 -4.85 -15.95
CA ASP A 120 12.56 -4.41 -14.56
C ASP A 120 13.36 -3.10 -14.58
N PRO A 121 12.71 -1.96 -14.85
CA PRO A 121 13.40 -0.69 -15.11
C PRO A 121 14.10 -0.09 -13.87
N ARG A 122 13.93 -0.69 -12.69
CA ARG A 122 14.59 -0.27 -11.44
C ARG A 122 15.51 -1.36 -10.86
N GLY A 123 15.81 -2.40 -11.63
CA GLY A 123 16.87 -3.34 -11.28
C GLY A 123 18.25 -2.67 -11.43
N PRO A 124 19.26 -3.08 -10.64
CA PRO A 124 20.63 -2.60 -10.84
C PRO A 124 21.20 -3.13 -12.16
N GLU A 125 21.87 -2.26 -12.92
CA GLU A 125 22.64 -2.60 -14.14
C GLU A 125 24.14 -2.79 -13.85
N TRP A 126 24.48 -3.11 -12.61
CA TRP A 126 25.84 -3.29 -12.13
C TRP A 126 25.87 -4.43 -11.12
N SER A 127 27.03 -5.07 -10.97
CA SER A 127 27.28 -6.01 -9.87
C SER A 127 28.48 -5.57 -9.02
N LEU A 128 28.45 -5.93 -7.74
CA LEU A 128 29.50 -5.60 -6.77
C LEU A 128 30.86 -6.19 -7.19
N ASP A 129 30.85 -7.43 -7.70
CA ASP A 129 32.05 -8.13 -8.18
C ASP A 129 32.73 -7.38 -9.35
N GLU A 130 31.95 -6.71 -10.20
CA GLU A 130 32.49 -5.94 -11.33
C GLU A 130 33.08 -4.60 -10.91
N ILE A 131 32.45 -3.90 -9.97
CA ILE A 131 32.81 -2.52 -9.64
C ILE A 131 33.73 -2.41 -8.42
N ALA A 132 33.64 -3.35 -7.47
CA ALA A 132 34.36 -3.32 -6.21
C ALA A 132 34.43 -4.72 -5.53
N PRO A 133 35.11 -5.71 -6.14
CA PRO A 133 35.13 -7.11 -5.67
C PRO A 133 35.68 -7.28 -4.24
N ASP A 134 36.58 -6.40 -3.81
CA ASP A 134 37.21 -6.45 -2.48
C ASP A 134 36.59 -5.44 -1.48
N SER A 135 35.42 -4.88 -1.78
CA SER A 135 34.78 -3.85 -0.94
C SER A 135 34.42 -4.36 0.46
N GLY A 136 34.15 -5.67 0.59
CA GLY A 136 33.68 -6.27 1.84
C GLY A 136 32.29 -5.80 2.27
N LEU A 137 31.52 -5.15 1.39
CA LEU A 137 30.16 -4.73 1.67
C LEU A 137 29.24 -5.95 1.78
N SER A 138 28.48 -6.01 2.87
CA SER A 138 27.42 -6.99 3.09
C SER A 138 26.22 -6.32 3.77
N ALA A 139 25.04 -6.93 3.63
CA ALA A 139 23.79 -6.37 4.12
C ALA A 139 22.99 -7.34 5.00
N VAL A 140 22.32 -6.80 6.01
CA VAL A 140 21.22 -7.48 6.72
C VAL A 140 19.92 -6.76 6.45
N VAL A 141 18.91 -7.50 5.98
CA VAL A 141 17.54 -7.01 5.78
C VAL A 141 16.67 -7.55 6.91
N ILE A 142 15.86 -6.70 7.54
CA ILE A 142 15.03 -7.07 8.70
C ILE A 142 13.56 -7.10 8.28
N GLY A 143 12.99 -8.30 8.15
CA GLY A 143 11.62 -8.57 7.72
C GLY A 143 11.54 -9.12 6.29
N ALA A 144 10.61 -10.05 6.05
CA ALA A 144 10.37 -10.73 4.77
C ALA A 144 8.97 -10.45 4.20
N GLY A 145 8.45 -9.23 4.40
CA GLY A 145 7.27 -8.71 3.70
C GLY A 145 7.60 -8.14 2.31
N PHE A 146 6.67 -7.37 1.73
CA PHE A 146 6.87 -6.70 0.43
C PHE A 146 8.20 -5.91 0.36
N SER A 147 8.54 -5.16 1.41
CA SER A 147 9.75 -4.34 1.42
C SER A 147 11.02 -5.21 1.41
N GLY A 148 11.10 -6.17 2.32
CA GLY A 148 12.32 -6.97 2.51
C GLY A 148 12.59 -7.95 1.38
N LEU A 149 11.54 -8.53 0.80
CA LEU A 149 11.68 -9.38 -0.38
C LEU A 149 12.18 -8.58 -1.59
N LEU A 150 11.74 -7.32 -1.75
CA LEU A 150 12.22 -6.46 -2.82
C LEU A 150 13.68 -6.02 -2.59
N ALA A 151 14.03 -5.61 -1.36
CA ALA A 151 15.41 -5.30 -0.99
C ALA A 151 16.34 -6.50 -1.24
N GLY A 152 15.92 -7.70 -0.81
CA GLY A 152 16.66 -8.94 -1.03
C GLY A 152 16.85 -9.25 -2.51
N LEU A 153 15.81 -9.09 -3.35
CA LEU A 153 15.96 -9.25 -4.80
C LEU A 153 17.00 -8.28 -5.36
N ARG A 154 16.94 -7.01 -4.98
CA ARG A 154 17.85 -5.99 -5.52
C ARG A 154 19.30 -6.20 -5.08
N LEU A 155 19.52 -6.56 -3.82
CA LEU A 155 20.84 -6.93 -3.30
C LEU A 155 21.39 -8.15 -4.05
N LYS A 156 20.54 -9.16 -4.29
CA LYS A 156 20.90 -10.35 -5.08
C LYS A 156 21.27 -10.01 -6.52
N GLN A 157 20.48 -9.18 -7.19
CA GLN A 157 20.77 -8.70 -8.56
C GLN A 157 22.08 -7.92 -8.62
N ALA A 158 22.39 -7.11 -7.60
CA ALA A 158 23.64 -6.37 -7.47
C ALA A 158 24.83 -7.22 -7.00
N GLY A 159 24.65 -8.51 -6.70
CA GLY A 159 25.72 -9.37 -6.18
C GLY A 159 26.22 -9.01 -4.78
N VAL A 160 25.47 -8.23 -4.00
CA VAL A 160 25.85 -7.84 -2.63
C VAL A 160 25.50 -8.99 -1.68
N PRO A 161 26.45 -9.57 -0.93
CA PRO A 161 26.15 -10.59 0.07
C PRO A 161 25.13 -10.11 1.10
N PHE A 162 24.08 -10.89 1.35
CA PHE A 162 23.03 -10.50 2.29
C PHE A 162 22.35 -11.67 2.99
N THR A 163 21.72 -11.35 4.12
CA THR A 163 20.76 -12.23 4.84
C THR A 163 19.50 -11.44 5.18
N ILE A 164 18.34 -12.09 5.11
CA ILE A 164 17.06 -11.57 5.58
C ILE A 164 16.72 -12.24 6.92
N LEU A 165 16.39 -11.47 7.94
CA LEU A 165 15.95 -11.96 9.26
C LEU A 165 14.45 -11.74 9.42
N GLU A 166 13.67 -12.82 9.63
CA GLU A 166 12.21 -12.76 9.75
C GLU A 166 11.76 -13.46 11.03
N LYS A 167 10.99 -12.76 11.87
CA LYS A 167 10.45 -13.29 13.14
C LYS A 167 9.42 -14.40 12.92
N SER A 168 8.71 -14.36 11.80
CA SER A 168 7.66 -15.29 11.42
C SER A 168 8.25 -16.57 10.82
N THR A 169 7.42 -17.59 10.64
CA THR A 169 7.82 -18.86 10.03
C THR A 169 7.61 -18.90 8.51
N ASN A 170 7.20 -17.80 7.89
CA ASN A 170 7.01 -17.68 6.46
C ASN A 170 7.19 -16.21 6.01
N VAL A 171 7.32 -16.00 4.70
CA VAL A 171 7.34 -14.66 4.09
C VAL A 171 5.93 -14.07 4.08
N GLY A 172 5.83 -12.77 3.80
CA GLY A 172 4.55 -12.12 3.49
C GLY A 172 4.21 -10.94 4.40
N GLY A 173 4.82 -10.84 5.58
CA GLY A 173 4.58 -9.75 6.53
C GLY A 173 3.10 -9.62 6.88
N THR A 174 2.49 -8.47 6.62
CA THR A 174 1.06 -8.21 6.82
C THR A 174 0.17 -9.32 6.27
N TRP A 175 0.51 -9.85 5.08
CA TRP A 175 -0.28 -10.89 4.41
C TRP A 175 -0.03 -12.29 4.95
N TYR A 176 0.97 -12.49 5.81
CA TYR A 176 1.12 -13.71 6.58
C TYR A 176 0.42 -13.59 7.94
N GLU A 177 0.62 -12.46 8.63
CA GLU A 177 0.10 -12.24 10.00
C GLU A 177 -1.43 -12.07 10.05
N ASN A 178 -2.04 -11.34 9.11
CA ASN A 178 -3.47 -11.00 9.16
C ASN A 178 -4.31 -12.05 8.43
N SER A 179 -4.85 -13.02 9.17
CA SER A 179 -5.63 -14.13 8.60
C SER A 179 -7.12 -14.10 8.92
N TYR A 180 -7.64 -12.96 9.42
CA TYR A 180 -9.05 -12.81 9.75
C TYR A 180 -9.98 -12.97 8.52
N PRO A 181 -11.27 -13.34 8.70
CA PRO A 181 -12.21 -13.55 7.61
C PRO A 181 -12.32 -12.35 6.67
N ASP A 182 -12.30 -12.62 5.37
CA ASP A 182 -12.40 -11.61 4.30
C ASP A 182 -11.25 -10.59 4.25
N CYS A 183 -10.12 -10.82 4.94
CA CYS A 183 -8.94 -9.97 4.83
C CYS A 183 -8.52 -9.79 3.36
N ARG A 184 -8.48 -8.54 2.89
CA ARG A 184 -8.23 -8.17 1.49
C ARG A 184 -7.62 -6.79 1.35
N THR A 185 -7.00 -6.53 0.19
CA THR A 185 -6.49 -5.20 -0.16
C THR A 185 -7.62 -4.23 -0.51
N ASP A 186 -7.40 -2.94 -0.29
CA ASP A 186 -8.25 -1.82 -0.73
C ASP A 186 -7.68 -1.14 -2.00
N VAL A 187 -6.63 -1.71 -2.59
CA VAL A 187 -6.00 -1.27 -3.83
C VAL A 187 -6.18 -2.36 -4.88
N ARG A 188 -6.56 -2.00 -6.10
CA ARG A 188 -6.73 -2.98 -7.19
C ARG A 188 -5.46 -3.85 -7.32
N SER A 189 -5.64 -5.17 -7.37
CA SER A 189 -4.56 -6.16 -7.28
C SER A 189 -3.44 -5.88 -8.29
N HIS A 190 -3.82 -5.53 -9.53
CA HIS A 190 -2.90 -5.22 -10.62
C HIS A 190 -1.95 -4.05 -10.38
N ILE A 191 -2.18 -3.17 -9.40
CA ILE A 191 -1.22 -2.13 -8.98
C ILE A 191 -0.77 -2.32 -7.51
N TYR A 192 -1.30 -3.31 -6.82
CA TYR A 192 -0.79 -3.80 -5.53
C TYR A 192 0.06 -5.06 -5.76
N THR A 193 1.01 -4.94 -6.68
CA THR A 193 1.88 -5.99 -7.23
C THR A 193 3.16 -5.30 -7.70
N TYR A 194 4.34 -5.93 -7.55
CA TYR A 194 5.56 -5.38 -8.14
C TYR A 194 5.36 -5.15 -9.65
N SER A 195 5.73 -3.98 -10.14
CA SER A 195 5.46 -3.51 -11.49
C SER A 195 6.01 -4.45 -12.56
N PHE A 196 7.21 -4.98 -12.31
CA PHE A 196 7.99 -5.90 -13.13
C PHE A 196 7.70 -7.40 -12.90
N VAL A 197 6.75 -7.74 -12.01
CA VAL A 197 6.37 -9.14 -11.74
C VAL A 197 4.87 -9.31 -11.96
N PRO A 198 4.44 -9.62 -13.21
CA PRO A 198 3.03 -9.88 -13.49
C PRO A 198 2.51 -11.10 -12.71
N HIS A 199 1.20 -11.07 -12.41
CA HIS A 199 0.48 -12.13 -11.72
C HIS A 199 -0.94 -12.25 -12.28
N ASP A 200 -1.44 -13.48 -12.41
CA ASP A 200 -2.78 -13.79 -12.89
C ASP A 200 -3.80 -13.66 -11.74
N TRP A 201 -4.26 -12.42 -11.51
CA TRP A 201 -5.23 -12.14 -10.46
C TRP A 201 -6.62 -12.65 -10.84
N VAL A 202 -7.27 -13.36 -9.92
CA VAL A 202 -8.66 -13.83 -10.07
C VAL A 202 -9.67 -12.76 -9.70
N THR A 203 -9.33 -11.84 -8.79
CA THR A 203 -10.24 -10.81 -8.26
C THR A 203 -9.64 -9.42 -8.42
N HIS A 204 -10.50 -8.41 -8.58
CA HIS A 204 -10.06 -7.02 -8.69
C HIS A 204 -9.34 -6.51 -7.43
N PHE A 205 -9.69 -7.05 -6.26
CA PHE A 205 -9.08 -6.75 -4.96
C PHE A 205 -8.74 -8.06 -4.24
N GLY A 206 -7.46 -8.43 -4.30
CA GLY A 206 -6.94 -9.70 -3.81
C GLY A 206 -7.21 -9.94 -2.32
N ARG A 207 -7.66 -11.16 -2.02
CA ARG A 207 -7.75 -11.67 -0.65
C ARG A 207 -6.35 -11.98 -0.11
N GLN A 208 -6.21 -12.00 1.21
CA GLN A 208 -4.93 -12.21 1.87
C GLN A 208 -4.18 -13.43 1.35
N GLN A 209 -4.85 -14.58 1.24
CA GLN A 209 -4.19 -15.81 0.77
C GLN A 209 -3.56 -15.64 -0.62
N ALA A 210 -4.27 -15.03 -1.58
CA ALA A 210 -3.74 -14.82 -2.94
C ALA A 210 -2.52 -13.90 -2.94
N ILE A 211 -2.51 -12.86 -2.10
CA ILE A 211 -1.37 -11.94 -1.98
C ILE A 211 -0.18 -12.62 -1.28
N HIS A 212 -0.44 -13.42 -0.25
CA HIS A 212 0.57 -14.22 0.42
C HIS A 212 1.21 -15.24 -0.54
N GLU A 213 0.40 -15.95 -1.33
CA GLU A 213 0.87 -16.87 -2.37
C GLU A 213 1.70 -16.16 -3.45
N TYR A 214 1.29 -14.96 -3.88
CA TYR A 214 2.09 -14.13 -4.79
C TYR A 214 3.48 -13.82 -4.21
N LEU A 215 3.57 -13.39 -2.95
CA LEU A 215 4.84 -13.06 -2.29
C LEU A 215 5.72 -14.30 -2.07
N TYR A 216 5.11 -15.41 -1.66
CA TYR A 216 5.82 -16.69 -1.52
C TYR A 216 6.39 -17.15 -2.86
N ASN A 217 5.58 -17.16 -3.92
CA ASN A 217 6.01 -17.54 -5.26
C ASN A 217 7.09 -16.60 -5.81
N PHE A 218 6.99 -15.30 -5.53
CA PHE A 218 8.05 -14.34 -5.85
C PHE A 218 9.37 -14.69 -5.13
N ALA A 219 9.33 -14.95 -3.83
CA ALA A 219 10.51 -15.31 -3.06
C ALA A 219 11.13 -16.64 -3.55
N ALA A 220 10.31 -17.67 -3.78
CA ALA A 220 10.75 -18.97 -4.27
C ALA A 220 11.38 -18.88 -5.67
N LYS A 221 10.70 -18.22 -6.62
CA LYS A 221 11.15 -18.11 -8.01
C LYS A 221 12.49 -17.37 -8.14
N ASN A 222 12.74 -16.39 -7.27
CA ASN A 222 13.99 -15.62 -7.27
C ASN A 222 15.06 -16.23 -6.32
N GLY A 223 14.79 -17.40 -5.74
CA GLY A 223 15.69 -18.08 -4.81
C GLY A 223 16.01 -17.23 -3.58
N LEU A 224 15.05 -16.48 -3.05
CA LEU A 224 15.25 -15.66 -1.84
C LEU A 224 15.05 -16.47 -0.55
N LEU A 225 14.31 -17.58 -0.61
CA LEU A 225 14.01 -18.41 0.57
C LEU A 225 15.28 -18.94 1.25
N GLU A 226 16.35 -19.22 0.51
CA GLU A 226 17.64 -19.67 1.04
C GLU A 226 18.43 -18.57 1.76
N HIS A 227 18.07 -17.30 1.55
CA HIS A 227 18.68 -16.15 2.21
C HIS A 227 17.91 -15.70 3.46
N ILE A 228 16.79 -16.36 3.80
CA ILE A 228 15.93 -15.97 4.92
C ILE A 228 16.18 -16.88 6.12
N SER A 229 16.48 -16.26 7.27
CA SER A 229 16.42 -16.89 8.59
C SER A 229 15.05 -16.63 9.21
N PHE A 230 14.16 -17.62 9.13
CA PHE A 230 12.84 -17.59 9.75
C PHE A 230 12.89 -17.86 11.26
N GLY A 231 11.85 -17.42 11.98
CA GLY A 231 11.77 -17.56 13.43
C GLY A 231 12.82 -16.75 14.18
N THR A 232 13.41 -15.73 13.55
CA THR A 232 14.53 -14.94 14.08
C THR A 232 14.11 -13.47 14.18
N GLU A 233 13.79 -13.02 15.39
CA GLU A 233 13.47 -11.63 15.70
C GLU A 233 14.76 -10.83 15.91
N VAL A 234 14.88 -9.66 15.27
CA VAL A 234 15.94 -8.70 15.61
C VAL A 234 15.50 -7.87 16.81
N THR A 235 16.35 -7.80 17.83
CA THR A 235 16.06 -7.11 19.09
C THR A 235 16.85 -5.81 19.26
N ALA A 236 18.02 -5.70 18.65
CA ALA A 236 18.79 -4.47 18.62
C ALA A 236 19.74 -4.41 17.43
N THR A 237 20.08 -3.19 16.98
CA THR A 237 21.20 -2.93 16.06
C THR A 237 22.09 -1.84 16.64
N ARG A 238 23.42 -2.00 16.52
CA ARG A 238 24.41 -1.07 17.07
C ARG A 238 25.52 -0.79 16.07
N TRP A 239 25.79 0.48 15.80
CA TRP A 239 26.88 0.91 14.93
C TRP A 239 28.21 0.91 15.69
N ASP A 240 29.25 0.34 15.08
CA ASP A 240 30.65 0.45 15.52
C ASP A 240 31.42 1.37 14.57
N GLU A 241 31.82 2.52 15.10
CA GLU A 241 32.58 3.54 14.36
C GLU A 241 33.99 3.07 13.96
N SER A 242 34.59 2.17 14.74
CA SER A 242 35.98 1.74 14.53
C SER A 242 36.13 0.78 13.34
N THR A 243 35.07 0.04 13.03
CA THR A 243 35.02 -0.95 11.95
C THR A 243 34.08 -0.55 10.82
N SER A 244 33.23 0.47 11.03
CA SER A 244 32.15 0.86 10.13
C SER A 244 31.18 -0.29 9.85
N THR A 245 30.76 -0.97 10.92
CA THR A 245 29.87 -2.14 10.86
C THR A 245 28.73 -2.03 11.86
N TRP A 246 27.59 -2.60 11.50
CA TRP A 246 26.48 -2.85 12.40
C TRP A 246 26.62 -4.22 13.05
N THR A 247 26.44 -4.29 14.36
CA THR A 247 26.10 -5.52 15.08
C THR A 247 24.59 -5.61 15.23
N ILE A 248 24.00 -6.77 14.91
CA ILE A 248 22.55 -7.03 14.90
C ILE A 248 22.26 -8.16 15.89
N ASP A 249 21.63 -7.85 17.02
CA ASP A 249 21.24 -8.83 18.03
C ASP A 249 19.95 -9.54 17.64
N THR A 250 19.95 -10.86 17.72
CA THR A 250 18.81 -11.69 17.35
C THR A 250 18.31 -12.52 18.52
N ARG A 251 17.03 -12.84 18.48
CA ARG A 251 16.37 -13.80 19.35
C ARG A 251 15.48 -14.69 18.51
N THR A 252 15.71 -15.99 18.60
CA THR A 252 14.89 -17.01 17.94
C THR A 252 13.61 -17.27 18.73
N SER A 253 12.63 -17.93 18.09
CA SER A 253 11.33 -18.25 18.70
C SER A 253 11.41 -19.19 19.92
N ASP A 254 12.46 -20.00 20.05
CA ASP A 254 12.76 -20.82 21.23
C ASP A 254 13.62 -20.08 22.27
N GLY A 255 13.92 -18.80 22.05
CA GLY A 255 14.57 -17.90 22.99
C GLY A 255 16.09 -17.88 22.90
N VAL A 256 16.71 -18.55 21.92
CA VAL A 256 18.17 -18.50 21.71
C VAL A 256 18.57 -17.12 21.21
N VAL A 257 19.49 -16.49 21.93
CA VAL A 257 20.06 -15.17 21.59
C VAL A 257 21.30 -15.37 20.71
N GLY A 258 21.43 -14.55 19.68
CA GLY A 258 22.58 -14.54 18.77
C GLY A 258 22.91 -13.14 18.26
N SER A 259 23.86 -13.06 17.33
CA SER A 259 24.22 -11.81 16.66
C SER A 259 24.66 -12.05 15.22
N ALA A 260 24.46 -11.05 14.37
CA ALA A 260 25.02 -10.95 13.03
C ALA A 260 25.77 -9.64 12.86
N GLU A 261 26.63 -9.54 11.85
CA GLU A 261 27.35 -8.32 11.50
C GLU A 261 27.19 -8.00 10.02
N ALA A 262 27.06 -6.73 9.67
CA ALA A 262 27.00 -6.26 8.29
C ALA A 262 27.41 -4.79 8.18
N GLN A 263 27.85 -4.37 6.99
CA GLN A 263 28.15 -2.97 6.70
C GLN A 263 26.88 -2.16 6.47
N ILE A 264 25.81 -2.82 5.99
CA ILE A 264 24.54 -2.21 5.61
C ILE A 264 23.40 -2.89 6.36
N VAL A 265 22.45 -2.09 6.86
CA VAL A 265 21.20 -2.61 7.44
C VAL A 265 20.02 -1.98 6.73
N VAL A 266 19.08 -2.82 6.27
CA VAL A 266 17.81 -2.39 5.68
C VAL A 266 16.66 -2.85 6.58
N SER A 267 16.06 -1.91 7.30
CA SER A 267 14.85 -2.18 8.08
C SER A 267 13.62 -2.25 7.17
N ALA A 268 12.99 -3.41 7.11
CA ALA A 268 11.78 -3.70 6.34
C ALA A 268 10.64 -4.24 7.25
N VAL A 269 10.61 -3.78 8.50
CA VAL A 269 9.72 -4.29 9.56
C VAL A 269 8.25 -3.87 9.43
N GLY A 270 7.94 -2.96 8.52
CA GLY A 270 6.59 -2.44 8.28
C GLY A 270 6.07 -1.49 9.38
N GLN A 271 4.90 -0.92 9.14
CA GLN A 271 4.24 0.03 10.06
C GLN A 271 2.98 -0.55 10.75
N LEU A 272 2.32 -1.53 10.13
CA LEU A 272 0.97 -1.98 10.48
C LEU A 272 0.94 -3.48 10.85
N ASN A 273 1.76 -3.85 11.82
CA ASN A 273 1.89 -5.23 12.30
C ASN A 273 1.69 -5.39 13.82
N ARG A 274 2.01 -4.37 14.62
CA ARG A 274 1.83 -4.42 16.09
C ARG A 274 0.40 -4.03 16.49
N PRO A 275 -0.41 -4.97 17.03
CA PRO A 275 -1.79 -4.71 17.41
C PRO A 275 -1.93 -3.56 18.41
N MET A 276 -2.93 -2.70 18.23
CA MET A 276 -3.33 -1.74 19.26
C MET A 276 -4.44 -2.37 20.10
N ILE A 277 -4.09 -2.96 21.23
CA ILE A 277 -5.07 -3.38 22.23
C ILE A 277 -5.39 -2.17 23.12
N PRO A 278 -6.65 -1.69 23.16
CA PRO A 278 -7.00 -0.55 23.99
C PRO A 278 -6.87 -0.91 25.47
N ALA A 279 -6.37 0.02 26.28
CA ALA A 279 -6.38 -0.11 27.73
C ALA A 279 -7.80 0.16 28.25
N VAL A 280 -8.62 -0.90 28.30
CA VAL A 280 -10.00 -0.85 28.82
C VAL A 280 -10.02 -1.49 30.20
N ASP A 281 -10.58 -0.78 31.18
CA ASP A 281 -10.65 -1.25 32.56
C ASP A 281 -11.37 -2.60 32.64
N GLY A 282 -10.77 -3.56 33.34
CA GLY A 282 -11.34 -4.89 33.57
C GLY A 282 -11.25 -5.87 32.39
N LEU A 283 -10.55 -5.53 31.31
CA LEU A 283 -10.32 -6.43 30.17
C LEU A 283 -9.71 -7.79 30.60
N ASP A 284 -8.80 -7.78 31.59
CA ASP A 284 -8.16 -8.96 32.17
C ASP A 284 -9.12 -9.86 32.97
N THR A 285 -10.31 -9.36 33.30
CA THR A 285 -11.34 -10.11 34.04
C THR A 285 -12.32 -10.85 33.13
N PHE A 286 -12.35 -10.54 31.83
CA PHE A 286 -13.24 -11.19 30.87
C PHE A 286 -12.93 -12.68 30.76
N THR A 287 -13.96 -13.53 30.85
CA THR A 287 -13.77 -14.98 30.91
C THR A 287 -13.86 -15.68 29.55
N GLY A 288 -14.39 -14.99 28.54
CA GLY A 288 -14.48 -15.49 27.17
C GLY A 288 -13.22 -15.21 26.34
N PRO A 289 -13.18 -15.69 25.09
CA PRO A 289 -12.09 -15.41 24.18
C PRO A 289 -11.99 -13.91 23.84
N VAL A 290 -10.75 -13.41 23.79
CA VAL A 290 -10.41 -12.06 23.35
C VAL A 290 -9.37 -12.17 22.25
N MET A 291 -9.63 -11.57 21.09
CA MET A 291 -8.62 -11.53 20.03
C MET A 291 -8.66 -10.23 19.23
N HIS A 292 -7.50 -9.86 18.69
CA HIS A 292 -7.35 -8.76 17.74
C HIS A 292 -7.30 -9.31 16.32
N SER A 293 -7.77 -8.54 15.34
CA SER A 293 -7.82 -8.96 13.92
C SER A 293 -6.48 -9.52 13.41
N ALA A 294 -5.37 -8.87 13.77
CA ALA A 294 -4.01 -9.28 13.40
C ALA A 294 -3.48 -10.55 14.11
N GLN A 295 -4.22 -11.12 15.06
CA GLN A 295 -3.88 -12.33 15.81
C GLN A 295 -5.12 -13.24 15.89
N TRP A 296 -5.68 -13.52 14.72
CA TRP A 296 -6.95 -14.24 14.60
C TRP A 296 -6.79 -15.71 15.02
N ASP A 297 -7.61 -16.15 15.97
CA ASP A 297 -7.69 -17.55 16.41
C ASP A 297 -8.80 -18.27 15.65
N HIS A 298 -8.38 -19.13 14.71
CA HIS A 298 -9.27 -19.92 13.84
C HIS A 298 -9.99 -21.06 14.57
N SER A 299 -9.67 -21.33 15.85
CA SER A 299 -10.33 -22.38 16.62
C SER A 299 -11.63 -21.93 17.29
N ILE A 300 -11.92 -20.63 17.29
CA ILE A 300 -13.09 -20.05 17.95
C ILE A 300 -14.35 -20.23 17.09
N ASP A 301 -15.36 -20.86 17.67
CA ASP A 301 -16.69 -21.01 17.08
C ASP A 301 -17.61 -19.86 17.50
N PHE A 302 -18.19 -19.17 16.52
CA PHE A 302 -19.12 -18.06 16.72
C PHE A 302 -20.57 -18.53 16.86
N ALA A 303 -20.92 -19.76 16.50
CA ALA A 303 -22.30 -20.25 16.53
C ALA A 303 -22.91 -20.17 17.94
N GLY A 304 -24.09 -19.55 18.04
CA GLY A 304 -24.77 -19.41 19.34
C GLY A 304 -24.06 -18.46 20.33
N LYS A 305 -23.13 -17.62 19.86
CA LYS A 305 -22.38 -16.68 20.69
C LYS A 305 -22.84 -15.24 20.51
N ARG A 306 -22.72 -14.47 21.58
CA ARG A 306 -22.83 -13.01 21.60
C ARG A 306 -21.43 -12.43 21.43
N VAL A 307 -21.22 -11.64 20.38
CA VAL A 307 -19.89 -11.12 20.02
C VAL A 307 -19.87 -9.60 20.15
N ALA A 308 -18.90 -9.08 20.91
CA ALA A 308 -18.61 -7.66 20.98
C ALA A 308 -17.47 -7.33 20.01
N VAL A 309 -17.74 -6.49 19.00
CA VAL A 309 -16.73 -5.98 18.06
C VAL A 309 -16.38 -4.56 18.46
N ILE A 310 -15.14 -4.33 18.87
CA ILE A 310 -14.67 -3.01 19.31
C ILE A 310 -13.83 -2.39 18.19
N GLY A 311 -14.33 -1.28 17.64
CA GLY A 311 -13.72 -0.54 16.53
C GLY A 311 -14.38 -0.83 15.18
N THR A 312 -14.39 0.19 14.32
CA THR A 312 -14.95 0.17 12.95
C THR A 312 -13.91 0.61 11.93
N GLY A 313 -12.65 0.21 12.14
CA GLY A 313 -11.59 0.36 11.14
C GLY A 313 -11.70 -0.69 10.02
N ALA A 314 -10.81 -0.60 9.03
CA ALA A 314 -10.83 -1.48 7.85
C ALA A 314 -10.92 -2.98 8.17
N SER A 315 -10.23 -3.45 9.22
CA SER A 315 -10.32 -4.86 9.64
C SER A 315 -11.75 -5.25 10.06
N ALA A 316 -12.40 -4.45 10.90
CA ALA A 316 -13.76 -4.77 11.39
C ALA A 316 -14.78 -4.80 10.26
N LEU A 317 -14.66 -3.88 9.29
CA LEU A 317 -15.54 -3.85 8.13
C LEU A 317 -15.43 -5.11 7.25
N GLN A 318 -14.28 -5.79 7.31
CA GLN A 318 -14.04 -7.03 6.59
C GLN A 318 -14.50 -8.26 7.40
N PHE A 319 -14.09 -8.41 8.67
CA PHE A 319 -14.42 -9.62 9.44
C PHE A 319 -15.85 -9.64 9.99
N ALA A 320 -16.42 -8.49 10.39
CA ALA A 320 -17.70 -8.48 11.08
C ALA A 320 -18.89 -8.97 10.22
N PRO A 321 -18.95 -8.72 8.89
CA PRO A 321 -19.94 -9.36 8.03
C PRO A 321 -19.90 -10.89 8.04
N ALA A 322 -18.71 -11.50 8.16
CA ALA A 322 -18.58 -12.95 8.28
C ALA A 322 -19.06 -13.42 9.66
N VAL A 323 -18.60 -12.77 10.73
CA VAL A 323 -19.00 -13.08 12.11
C VAL A 323 -20.51 -12.94 12.30
N ALA A 324 -21.14 -11.90 11.76
CA ALA A 324 -22.58 -11.65 11.89
C ALA A 324 -23.46 -12.70 11.18
N LYS A 325 -22.91 -13.46 10.23
CA LYS A 325 -23.62 -14.59 9.59
C LYS A 325 -23.68 -15.83 10.48
N GLU A 326 -22.78 -15.94 11.46
CA GLU A 326 -22.62 -17.14 12.30
C GLU A 326 -23.06 -16.91 13.75
N ALA A 327 -22.74 -15.74 14.31
CA ALA A 327 -23.04 -15.37 15.68
C ALA A 327 -24.54 -15.23 15.97
N GLU A 328 -24.96 -15.57 17.19
CA GLU A 328 -26.34 -15.33 17.66
C GLU A 328 -26.65 -13.84 17.70
N HIS A 329 -25.72 -13.05 18.25
CA HIS A 329 -25.80 -11.60 18.30
C HIS A 329 -24.43 -10.96 18.12
N VAL A 330 -24.36 -9.84 17.40
CA VAL A 330 -23.14 -9.03 17.28
C VAL A 330 -23.44 -7.60 17.71
N THR A 331 -22.71 -7.09 18.69
CA THR A 331 -22.73 -5.67 19.04
C THR A 331 -21.44 -5.01 18.60
N ILE A 332 -21.54 -3.96 17.78
CA ILE A 332 -20.42 -3.24 17.20
C ILE A 332 -20.30 -1.88 17.89
N PHE A 333 -19.15 -1.64 18.53
CA PHE A 333 -18.84 -0.41 19.23
C PHE A 333 -18.02 0.52 18.34
N GLN A 334 -18.63 1.62 17.95
CA GLN A 334 -18.08 2.62 17.05
C GLN A 334 -17.81 3.92 17.80
N ARG A 335 -16.55 4.37 17.80
CA ARG A 335 -16.20 5.70 18.30
C ARG A 335 -16.46 6.80 17.26
N SER A 336 -16.17 6.52 16.00
CA SER A 336 -16.35 7.44 14.87
C SER A 336 -16.65 6.63 13.62
N ALA A 337 -17.66 7.02 12.84
CA ALA A 337 -17.98 6.35 11.59
C ALA A 337 -16.88 6.56 10.53
N PRO A 338 -16.46 5.52 9.78
CA PRO A 338 -15.55 5.70 8.65
C PRO A 338 -16.29 6.24 7.42
N TRP A 339 -15.58 7.01 6.58
CA TRP A 339 -16.04 7.31 5.22
C TRP A 339 -15.95 6.04 4.36
N LEU A 340 -17.02 5.73 3.61
CA LEU A 340 -17.10 4.59 2.71
C LEU A 340 -17.16 5.05 1.25
N ARG A 341 -16.36 4.41 0.39
CA ARG A 341 -16.37 4.64 -1.06
C ARG A 341 -17.02 3.46 -1.77
N SER A 342 -18.00 3.76 -2.62
CA SER A 342 -18.62 2.78 -3.51
C SER A 342 -17.58 2.08 -4.37
N THR A 343 -17.46 0.77 -4.18
CA THR A 343 -16.52 -0.12 -4.88
C THR A 343 -17.25 -1.42 -5.23
N PRO A 344 -18.20 -1.42 -6.19
CA PRO A 344 -19.07 -2.58 -6.44
C PRO A 344 -18.33 -3.88 -6.77
N VAL A 345 -17.13 -3.76 -7.35
CA VAL A 345 -16.28 -4.90 -7.75
C VAL A 345 -15.35 -5.40 -6.62
N LEU A 346 -15.49 -4.91 -5.39
CA LEU A 346 -14.61 -5.22 -4.24
C LEU A 346 -14.47 -6.73 -3.99
N ARG A 347 -15.58 -7.47 -4.08
CA ARG A 347 -15.63 -8.93 -3.87
C ARG A 347 -15.90 -9.72 -5.15
N GLN A 348 -15.82 -9.08 -6.31
CA GLN A 348 -16.08 -9.71 -7.59
C GLN A 348 -14.80 -10.33 -8.19
N GLU A 349 -14.99 -11.46 -8.86
CA GLU A 349 -13.98 -12.01 -9.77
C GLU A 349 -13.88 -11.13 -11.01
N ILE A 350 -12.68 -11.08 -11.59
CA ILE A 350 -12.45 -10.43 -12.89
C ILE A 350 -13.15 -11.26 -13.95
N ASP A 351 -13.87 -10.61 -14.87
CA ASP A 351 -14.55 -11.29 -15.96
C ASP A 351 -13.56 -12.23 -16.71
N PRO A 352 -13.94 -13.48 -17.04
CA PRO A 352 -13.02 -14.42 -17.67
C PRO A 352 -12.39 -13.90 -18.97
N GLY A 353 -13.11 -13.10 -19.76
CA GLY A 353 -12.58 -12.46 -20.96
C GLY A 353 -11.60 -11.34 -20.63
N GLU A 354 -11.89 -10.50 -19.64
CA GLU A 354 -10.94 -9.46 -19.17
C GLU A 354 -9.66 -10.11 -18.63
N ARG A 355 -9.79 -11.13 -17.78
CA ARG A 355 -8.64 -11.88 -17.22
C ARG A 355 -7.83 -12.54 -18.32
N TRP A 356 -8.48 -13.08 -19.35
CA TRP A 356 -7.79 -13.64 -20.51
C TRP A 356 -6.97 -12.57 -21.24
N LEU A 357 -7.55 -11.39 -21.50
CA LEU A 357 -6.84 -10.28 -22.15
C LEU A 357 -5.64 -9.81 -21.32
N LEU A 358 -5.82 -9.65 -20.01
CA LEU A 358 -4.74 -9.28 -19.07
C LEU A 358 -3.61 -10.30 -19.03
N THR A 359 -3.88 -11.55 -19.39
CA THR A 359 -2.94 -12.67 -19.31
C THR A 359 -2.33 -13.06 -20.65
N ASN A 360 -2.94 -12.72 -21.78
CA ASN A 360 -2.58 -13.28 -23.09
C ASN A 360 -2.37 -12.22 -24.20
N LEU A 361 -2.97 -11.03 -24.07
CA LEU A 361 -2.80 -9.94 -25.04
C LEU A 361 -1.63 -9.06 -24.59
N LYS A 362 -0.49 -9.19 -25.30
CA LYS A 362 0.76 -8.48 -24.97
C LYS A 362 0.50 -6.97 -24.80
N HIS A 363 1.07 -6.40 -23.76
CA HIS A 363 0.93 -4.98 -23.35
C HIS A 363 -0.47 -4.55 -22.87
N TYR A 364 -1.53 -5.36 -23.00
CA TYR A 364 -2.86 -4.97 -22.51
C TYR A 364 -2.86 -4.72 -21.00
N ARG A 365 -2.20 -5.59 -20.23
CA ARG A 365 -1.99 -5.41 -18.78
C ARG A 365 -1.27 -4.09 -18.45
N ALA A 366 -0.25 -3.72 -19.23
CA ALA A 366 0.49 -2.48 -18.99
C ALA A 366 -0.41 -1.26 -19.17
N TYR A 367 -1.27 -1.23 -20.19
CA TYR A 367 -2.22 -0.14 -20.42
C TYR A 367 -3.40 -0.15 -19.43
N TYR A 368 -3.83 -1.34 -18.98
CA TYR A 368 -4.76 -1.46 -17.86
C TYR A 368 -4.17 -0.86 -16.58
N ARG A 369 -2.92 -1.22 -16.25
CA ARG A 369 -2.21 -0.66 -15.10
C ARG A 369 -2.07 0.85 -15.23
N PHE A 370 -1.66 1.33 -16.40
CA PHE A 370 -1.50 2.76 -16.68
C PHE A 370 -2.80 3.54 -16.38
N SER A 371 -3.96 2.98 -16.77
CA SER A 371 -5.27 3.63 -16.56
C SER A 371 -5.75 3.66 -15.11
N ILE A 372 -5.26 2.80 -14.22
CA ILE A 372 -5.61 2.82 -12.78
C ILE A 372 -4.50 3.37 -11.89
N PHE A 373 -3.26 3.39 -12.36
CA PHE A 373 -2.10 3.82 -11.61
C PHE A 373 -1.97 5.35 -11.61
N LEU A 374 -1.95 5.99 -12.79
CA LEU A 374 -1.76 7.44 -12.89
C LEU A 374 -2.85 8.25 -12.19
N PRO A 375 -4.16 7.96 -12.40
CA PRO A 375 -5.22 8.71 -11.71
C PRO A 375 -5.10 8.62 -10.18
N ARG A 376 -4.63 7.48 -9.66
CA ARG A 376 -4.42 7.29 -8.22
C ARG A 376 -3.22 8.07 -7.69
N LEU A 377 -2.11 8.13 -8.43
CA LEU A 377 -0.90 8.84 -8.00
C LEU A 377 -1.08 10.36 -8.02
N ILE A 378 -1.81 10.87 -9.01
CA ILE A 378 -1.90 12.30 -9.31
C ILE A 378 -3.23 12.90 -8.83
N GLY A 379 -4.36 12.25 -9.15
CA GLY A 379 -5.69 12.88 -9.16
C GLY A 379 -6.32 13.18 -7.80
N ASN A 380 -5.84 12.57 -6.72
CA ASN A 380 -6.56 12.60 -5.44
C ASN A 380 -5.97 13.56 -4.39
N LEU A 381 -4.74 14.05 -4.58
CA LEU A 381 -4.09 14.94 -3.62
C LEU A 381 -4.83 16.28 -3.42
N PRO A 382 -5.43 16.92 -4.45
CA PRO A 382 -6.21 18.15 -4.27
C PRO A 382 -7.36 17.97 -3.28
N ALA A 383 -8.05 16.82 -3.28
CA ALA A 383 -9.14 16.54 -2.35
C ALA A 383 -8.68 16.34 -0.89
N ALA A 384 -7.38 16.20 -0.64
CA ALA A 384 -6.80 16.19 0.70
C ALA A 384 -6.01 17.46 1.02
N THR A 385 -6.10 18.50 0.20
CA THR A 385 -5.38 19.76 0.36
C THR A 385 -6.31 20.84 0.88
N VAL A 386 -5.87 21.54 1.93
CA VAL A 386 -6.58 22.68 2.52
C VAL A 386 -6.47 23.87 1.56
N ASP A 387 -7.62 24.44 1.22
CA ASP A 387 -7.73 25.71 0.53
C ASP A 387 -7.98 26.81 1.59
N PRO A 388 -7.04 27.72 1.83
CA PRO A 388 -7.19 28.77 2.86
C PRO A 388 -8.30 29.77 2.53
N ASP A 389 -8.71 29.88 1.27
CA ASP A 389 -9.77 30.79 0.82
C ASP A 389 -11.15 30.11 0.83
N PHE A 390 -11.20 28.79 1.06
CA PHE A 390 -12.45 28.06 1.25
C PHE A 390 -13.09 28.42 2.60
N PRO A 391 -14.42 28.65 2.66
CA PRO A 391 -15.10 28.99 3.91
C PRO A 391 -14.80 27.95 5.01
N PRO A 392 -14.46 28.39 6.23
CA PRO A 392 -14.12 27.45 7.29
C PRO A 392 -15.34 26.59 7.65
N THR A 393 -15.19 25.28 7.51
CA THR A 393 -16.17 24.29 7.96
C THR A 393 -15.49 23.22 8.82
N GLU A 394 -16.24 22.51 9.64
CA GLU A 394 -15.68 21.39 10.44
C GLU A 394 -15.56 20.09 9.64
N VAL A 395 -16.18 20.02 8.45
CA VAL A 395 -16.38 18.78 7.67
C VAL A 395 -15.80 18.83 6.25
N SER A 396 -15.18 19.93 5.85
CA SER A 396 -14.62 20.14 4.51
C SER A 396 -13.50 21.17 4.53
N VAL A 397 -12.46 20.95 3.72
CA VAL A 397 -11.26 21.80 3.69
C VAL A 397 -10.98 22.49 2.35
N SER A 398 -11.74 22.17 1.30
CA SER A 398 -11.60 22.75 -0.05
C SER A 398 -12.79 22.35 -0.92
N ALA A 399 -12.98 23.00 -2.08
CA ALA A 399 -14.03 22.63 -3.03
C ALA A 399 -13.88 21.18 -3.56
N ALA A 400 -12.66 20.69 -3.72
CA ALA A 400 -12.41 19.30 -4.10
C ALA A 400 -12.75 18.32 -2.97
N ASN A 401 -12.45 18.68 -1.72
CA ASN A 401 -12.83 17.89 -0.54
C ASN A 401 -14.36 17.90 -0.34
N GLU A 402 -15.03 19.01 -0.62
CA GLU A 402 -16.48 19.17 -0.61
C GLU A 402 -17.15 18.20 -1.59
N ALA A 403 -16.70 18.21 -2.85
CA ALA A 403 -17.22 17.32 -3.89
C ALA A 403 -17.06 15.85 -3.49
N LEU A 404 -15.88 15.47 -2.97
CA LEU A 404 -15.65 14.13 -2.45
C LEU A 404 -16.57 13.81 -1.26
N ARG A 405 -16.81 14.75 -0.34
CA ARG A 405 -17.72 14.50 0.78
C ARG A 405 -19.15 14.27 0.30
N VAL A 406 -19.63 15.05 -0.67
CA VAL A 406 -20.96 14.88 -1.25
C VAL A 406 -21.09 13.49 -1.86
N GLU A 407 -20.12 13.05 -2.68
CA GLU A 407 -20.10 11.69 -3.25
C GLU A 407 -20.20 10.60 -2.18
N LEU A 408 -19.39 10.70 -1.13
CA LEU A 408 -19.37 9.71 -0.04
C LEU A 408 -20.65 9.76 0.81
N THR A 409 -21.23 10.95 0.99
CA THR A 409 -22.49 11.18 1.71
C THR A 409 -23.66 10.58 0.94
N ASP A 410 -23.71 10.78 -0.37
CA ASP A 410 -24.76 10.25 -1.25
C ASP A 410 -24.75 8.73 -1.19
N TYR A 411 -23.57 8.10 -1.26
CA TYR A 411 -23.44 6.66 -1.11
C TYR A 411 -23.95 6.15 0.24
N LEU A 412 -23.55 6.77 1.35
CA LEU A 412 -24.01 6.37 2.69
C LEU A 412 -25.53 6.54 2.84
N THR A 413 -26.08 7.62 2.26
CA THR A 413 -27.53 7.91 2.27
C THR A 413 -28.30 6.86 1.48
N GLU A 414 -27.82 6.51 0.27
CA GLU A 414 -28.38 5.46 -0.56
C GLU A 414 -28.34 4.10 0.16
N GLN A 415 -27.20 3.75 0.76
CA GLN A 415 -27.05 2.50 1.50
C GLN A 415 -27.94 2.44 2.75
N ALA A 416 -28.16 3.55 3.44
CA ALA A 416 -29.06 3.63 4.59
C ALA A 416 -30.53 3.46 4.19
N GLY A 417 -30.96 4.05 3.07
CA GLY A 417 -32.34 4.00 2.60
C GLY A 417 -33.31 4.65 3.61
N ASP A 418 -34.30 3.89 4.08
CA ASP A 418 -35.33 4.35 5.03
C ASP A 418 -34.91 4.28 6.51
N ARG A 419 -33.76 3.68 6.82
CA ARG A 419 -33.22 3.57 8.19
C ARG A 419 -32.52 4.87 8.62
N LEU A 420 -33.30 5.91 8.88
CA LEU A 420 -32.79 7.23 9.30
C LEU A 420 -32.01 7.17 10.63
N ASP A 421 -32.39 6.27 11.53
CA ASP A 421 -31.70 5.99 12.79
C ASP A 421 -30.29 5.41 12.57
N LEU A 422 -30.11 4.63 11.50
CA LEU A 422 -28.81 4.12 11.10
C LEU A 422 -28.00 5.20 10.37
N LEU A 423 -28.64 5.99 9.50
CA LEU A 423 -27.99 7.07 8.77
C LEU A 423 -27.27 8.04 9.71
N GLU A 424 -27.93 8.45 10.79
CA GLU A 424 -27.35 9.32 11.82
C GLU A 424 -26.09 8.71 12.47
N GLN A 425 -26.05 7.38 12.64
CA GLN A 425 -24.92 6.69 13.26
C GLN A 425 -23.75 6.42 12.30
N ILE A 426 -24.01 6.29 11.00
CA ILE A 426 -22.98 5.96 10.00
C ILE A 426 -22.43 7.18 9.27
N MET A 427 -23.02 8.36 9.43
CA MET A 427 -22.54 9.59 8.81
C MET A 427 -21.33 10.15 9.55
N PRO A 428 -20.14 10.24 8.93
CA PRO A 428 -18.98 10.83 9.58
C PRO A 428 -19.11 12.34 9.76
N ASP A 429 -18.55 12.86 10.85
CA ASP A 429 -18.59 14.26 11.28
C ASP A 429 -17.25 14.98 11.05
N TYR A 430 -16.41 14.46 10.16
CA TYR A 430 -15.07 14.94 9.89
C TYR A 430 -14.74 14.98 8.40
N PRO A 431 -13.78 15.80 7.94
CA PRO A 431 -13.50 15.94 6.52
C PRO A 431 -12.93 14.64 5.89
N PRO A 432 -13.36 14.28 4.66
CA PRO A 432 -12.76 13.17 3.92
C PRO A 432 -11.23 13.29 3.85
N ALA A 433 -10.53 12.16 3.87
CA ALA A 433 -9.07 12.05 3.95
C ALA A 433 -8.42 12.49 5.28
N ALA A 434 -9.17 12.89 6.32
CA ALA A 434 -8.64 12.95 7.69
C ALA A 434 -8.34 11.55 8.27
N LYS A 435 -9.05 10.53 7.75
CA LYS A 435 -8.85 9.10 7.97
C LYS A 435 -8.91 8.39 6.61
N ARG A 436 -8.44 7.13 6.56
CA ARG A 436 -8.53 6.29 5.36
C ARG A 436 -9.99 6.11 4.99
N ILE A 437 -10.33 6.40 3.73
CA ILE A 437 -11.63 6.08 3.16
C ILE A 437 -11.63 4.59 2.83
N ILE A 438 -12.64 3.86 3.29
CA ILE A 438 -12.70 2.40 3.16
C ILE A 438 -13.53 2.04 1.93
N CYS A 439 -13.04 1.13 1.10
CA CYS A 439 -13.81 0.57 -0.01
C CYS A 439 -14.96 -0.29 0.53
N ASP A 440 -16.18 -0.07 0.03
CA ASP A 440 -17.36 -0.86 0.36
C ASP A 440 -18.19 -1.16 -0.89
N ASP A 441 -18.84 -2.32 -0.92
CA ASP A 441 -19.76 -2.75 -1.97
C ASP A 441 -21.22 -2.85 -1.46
N GLY A 442 -21.50 -2.21 -0.31
CA GLY A 442 -22.77 -2.26 0.40
C GLY A 442 -22.83 -3.34 1.49
N THR A 443 -21.85 -4.26 1.54
CA THR A 443 -21.83 -5.36 2.52
C THR A 443 -21.82 -4.83 3.96
N TRP A 444 -21.08 -3.77 4.25
CA TRP A 444 -21.00 -3.24 5.61
C TRP A 444 -22.34 -2.71 6.10
N VAL A 445 -22.97 -1.81 5.35
CA VAL A 445 -24.26 -1.22 5.75
C VAL A 445 -25.37 -2.28 5.77
N ALA A 446 -25.36 -3.23 4.83
CA ALA A 446 -26.25 -4.39 4.87
C ALA A 446 -26.06 -5.24 6.13
N THR A 447 -24.82 -5.38 6.61
CA THR A 447 -24.52 -6.09 7.87
C THR A 447 -25.12 -5.36 9.07
N LEU A 448 -24.99 -4.03 9.12
CA LEU A 448 -25.56 -3.20 10.19
C LEU A 448 -27.10 -3.23 10.25
N LYS A 449 -27.75 -3.58 9.13
CA LYS A 449 -29.22 -3.70 9.04
C LYS A 449 -29.78 -5.05 9.49
N ARG A 450 -28.92 -6.05 9.76
CA ARG A 450 -29.37 -7.38 10.20
C ARG A 450 -30.02 -7.33 11.57
N ASP A 451 -31.05 -8.14 11.77
CA ASP A 451 -31.77 -8.23 13.05
C ASP A 451 -30.89 -8.66 14.23
N ASN A 452 -29.82 -9.41 13.96
CA ASN A 452 -28.87 -9.88 14.98
C ASN A 452 -27.69 -8.93 15.22
N VAL A 453 -27.66 -7.76 14.58
CA VAL A 453 -26.58 -6.78 14.69
C VAL A 453 -27.07 -5.51 15.36
N ARG A 454 -26.34 -5.05 16.38
CA ARG A 454 -26.56 -3.74 17.02
C ARG A 454 -25.32 -2.88 16.84
N LEU A 455 -25.49 -1.70 16.24
CA LEU A 455 -24.47 -0.65 16.24
C LEU A 455 -24.63 0.21 17.50
N VAL A 456 -23.51 0.54 18.13
CA VAL A 456 -23.43 1.42 19.30
C VAL A 456 -22.41 2.52 19.02
N SER A 457 -22.87 3.76 18.88
CA SER A 457 -22.01 4.95 18.67
C SER A 457 -21.40 5.50 19.97
N GLN A 458 -20.93 4.61 20.84
CA GLN A 458 -20.27 4.94 22.11
C GLN A 458 -19.04 4.07 22.32
N ALA A 459 -18.01 4.64 22.96
CA ALA A 459 -16.83 3.89 23.35
C ALA A 459 -17.13 2.96 24.53
N VAL A 460 -16.53 1.77 24.51
CA VAL A 460 -16.53 0.86 25.67
C VAL A 460 -15.77 1.52 26.82
N GLN A 461 -16.39 1.59 27.99
CA GLN A 461 -15.80 2.24 29.18
C GLN A 461 -15.09 1.26 30.10
N ARG A 462 -15.69 0.08 30.31
CA ARG A 462 -15.12 -1.01 31.10
C ARG A 462 -15.64 -2.35 30.61
N ILE A 463 -14.94 -3.40 30.99
CA ILE A 463 -15.23 -4.80 30.72
C ILE A 463 -15.32 -5.51 32.07
N ASP A 464 -16.20 -6.50 32.18
CA ASP A 464 -16.22 -7.42 33.31
C ASP A 464 -16.17 -8.86 32.82
N LYS A 465 -16.48 -9.82 33.69
CA LYS A 465 -16.35 -11.25 33.40
C LYS A 465 -17.22 -11.76 32.24
N ASP A 466 -18.34 -11.09 31.92
CA ASP A 466 -19.38 -11.57 31.00
C ASP A 466 -19.93 -10.52 30.03
N GLY A 467 -19.27 -9.36 29.92
CA GLY A 467 -19.66 -8.36 28.93
C GLY A 467 -18.86 -7.06 28.96
N VAL A 468 -19.41 -6.09 28.25
CA VAL A 468 -18.84 -4.74 28.08
C VAL A 468 -19.84 -3.69 28.56
N TRP A 469 -19.35 -2.55 29.02
CA TRP A 469 -20.19 -1.47 29.56
C TRP A 469 -20.13 -0.20 28.71
N ILE A 470 -21.30 0.37 28.47
CA ILE A 470 -21.51 1.68 27.84
C ILE A 470 -22.37 2.55 28.77
N GLY A 471 -21.74 3.47 29.50
CA GLY A 471 -22.41 4.15 30.61
C GLY A 471 -22.91 3.13 31.65
N ASP A 472 -24.20 3.18 31.94
CA ASP A 472 -24.86 2.28 32.90
C ASP A 472 -25.42 0.99 32.24
N GLU A 473 -25.32 0.86 30.91
CA GLU A 473 -25.80 -0.32 30.20
C GLU A 473 -24.70 -1.39 30.13
N HIS A 474 -25.05 -2.59 30.60
CA HIS A 474 -24.26 -3.80 30.38
C HIS A 474 -24.69 -4.48 29.08
N VAL A 475 -23.73 -4.71 28.19
CA VAL A 475 -23.90 -5.48 26.97
C VAL A 475 -23.20 -6.83 27.14
N PRO A 476 -23.96 -7.92 27.31
CA PRO A 476 -23.36 -9.24 27.49
C PRO A 476 -22.59 -9.71 26.24
N ALA A 477 -21.44 -10.33 26.46
CA ALA A 477 -20.60 -10.86 25.39
C ALA A 477 -19.94 -12.17 25.81
N ASP A 478 -19.87 -13.11 24.88
CA ASP A 478 -19.13 -14.38 25.04
C ASP A 478 -17.76 -14.30 24.37
N ILE A 479 -17.59 -13.41 23.38
CA ILE A 479 -16.35 -13.18 22.64
C ILE A 479 -16.14 -11.67 22.43
N ILE A 480 -14.90 -11.20 22.59
CA ILE A 480 -14.49 -9.82 22.24
C ILE A 480 -13.52 -9.86 21.05
N LEU A 481 -13.86 -9.10 20.02
CA LEU A 481 -13.05 -8.90 18.81
C LEU A 481 -12.58 -7.46 18.72
N PHE A 482 -11.27 -7.26 18.64
CA PHE A 482 -10.68 -5.95 18.43
C PHE A 482 -10.40 -5.70 16.94
N GLY A 483 -11.11 -4.72 16.37
CA GLY A 483 -10.82 -4.08 15.09
C GLY A 483 -10.20 -2.69 15.30
N THR A 484 -9.28 -2.58 16.27
CA THR A 484 -8.75 -1.32 16.81
C THR A 484 -7.48 -0.84 16.12
N GLY A 485 -6.95 -1.58 15.15
CA GLY A 485 -5.84 -1.15 14.31
C GLY A 485 -4.48 -1.41 14.94
N PHE A 486 -3.50 -0.55 14.66
CA PHE A 486 -2.09 -0.82 14.95
C PHE A 486 -1.40 0.35 15.61
N LYS A 487 -0.25 0.09 16.25
CA LYS A 487 0.65 1.09 16.81
C LYS A 487 1.52 1.74 15.73
N ALA A 488 0.87 2.35 14.73
CA ALA A 488 1.50 2.76 13.47
C ALA A 488 2.61 3.84 13.60
N SER A 489 2.57 4.66 14.65
CA SER A 489 3.57 5.69 14.94
C SER A 489 4.75 5.19 15.79
N GLU A 490 4.69 3.96 16.32
CA GLU A 490 5.78 3.33 17.06
C GLU A 490 6.73 2.62 16.07
N PHE A 491 7.47 3.40 15.26
CA PHE A 491 8.39 2.89 14.25
C PHE A 491 9.53 2.08 14.85
N LEU A 492 9.90 0.97 14.20
CA LEU A 492 11.03 0.09 14.55
C LEU A 492 10.94 -0.60 15.92
N VAL A 493 9.91 -0.34 16.74
CA VAL A 493 9.71 -0.98 18.04
C VAL A 493 9.28 -2.45 17.85
N PRO A 494 9.77 -3.42 18.66
CA PRO A 494 10.58 -3.26 19.88
C PRO A 494 12.10 -3.26 19.68
N MET A 495 12.58 -3.26 18.44
CA MET A 495 14.02 -3.25 18.15
C MET A 495 14.63 -1.90 18.57
N THR A 496 15.72 -1.93 19.32
CA THR A 496 16.51 -0.73 19.62
C THR A 496 17.51 -0.46 18.50
N VAL A 497 17.67 0.79 18.06
CA VAL A 497 18.64 1.17 17.02
C VAL A 497 19.62 2.19 17.62
N THR A 498 20.90 1.84 17.68
CA THR A 498 21.96 2.67 18.28
C THR A 498 22.96 3.12 17.21
N GLY A 499 23.05 4.42 16.97
CA GLY A 499 23.94 5.04 15.98
C GLY A 499 25.26 5.56 16.56
N ILE A 500 25.85 6.54 15.86
CA ILE A 500 27.10 7.22 16.25
C ILE A 500 27.03 7.73 17.69
N GLY A 501 28.11 7.57 18.44
CA GLY A 501 28.23 8.04 19.82
C GLY A 501 27.29 7.34 20.80
N GLY A 502 26.72 6.18 20.44
CA GLY A 502 25.79 5.44 21.29
C GLY A 502 24.39 6.04 21.34
N GLN A 503 24.00 6.85 20.35
CA GLN A 503 22.69 7.51 20.32
C GLN A 503 21.57 6.53 19.99
N ASP A 504 20.52 6.52 20.80
CA ASP A 504 19.30 5.73 20.60
C ASP A 504 18.30 6.48 19.70
N LEU A 505 17.93 5.87 18.57
CA LEU A 505 17.02 6.43 17.58
C LEU A 505 15.66 6.82 18.15
N HIS A 506 15.10 6.01 19.06
CA HIS A 506 13.80 6.29 19.65
C HIS A 506 13.86 7.49 20.59
N GLN A 507 15.01 7.75 21.22
CA GLN A 507 15.23 8.96 22.01
C GLN A 507 15.38 10.19 21.12
N THR A 508 16.09 10.07 19.98
CA THR A 508 16.21 11.14 18.99
C THR A 508 14.86 11.51 18.38
N TRP A 509 14.03 10.51 18.03
CA TRP A 509 12.70 10.73 17.47
C TRP A 509 11.69 11.26 18.49
N GLY A 510 11.71 10.75 19.72
CA GLY A 510 10.66 11.05 20.70
C GLY A 510 9.27 10.74 20.13
N ILE A 511 8.42 11.76 20.00
CA ILE A 511 7.07 11.63 19.42
C ILE A 511 7.00 11.96 17.92
N ASP A 512 8.09 12.47 17.33
CA ASP A 512 8.16 13.01 15.96
C ASP A 512 9.14 12.19 15.11
N ALA A 513 8.86 10.89 14.97
CA ALA A 513 9.63 10.03 14.10
C ALA A 513 9.67 10.60 12.66
N SER A 514 10.88 10.71 12.11
CA SER A 514 11.14 11.25 10.76
C SER A 514 12.39 10.63 10.17
N ALA A 515 12.42 10.44 8.85
CA ALA A 515 13.57 9.97 8.09
C ALA A 515 13.55 10.63 6.70
N TYR A 516 14.72 10.96 6.15
CA TYR A 516 14.82 11.56 4.81
C TYR A 516 14.25 10.62 3.76
N LEU A 517 13.19 11.07 3.09
CA LEU A 517 12.37 10.29 2.16
C LEU A 517 11.77 9.01 2.77
N GLY A 518 11.75 8.92 4.11
CA GLY A 518 11.42 7.71 4.87
C GLY A 518 12.48 6.61 4.81
N ILE A 519 13.72 6.95 4.40
CA ILE A 519 14.80 6.00 4.11
C ILE A 519 16.00 6.22 5.03
N THR A 520 16.64 7.39 5.01
CA THR A 520 17.92 7.62 5.70
C THR A 520 17.79 8.58 6.89
N LEU A 521 18.75 8.49 7.81
CA LEU A 521 18.74 9.22 9.09
C LEU A 521 20.13 9.79 9.37
N PRO A 522 20.24 11.03 9.90
CA PRO A 522 21.53 11.57 10.34
C PRO A 522 22.00 10.81 11.58
N GLY A 523 23.29 10.47 11.64
CA GLY A 523 23.88 9.76 12.78
C GLY A 523 23.69 8.24 12.78
N TYR A 524 23.08 7.66 11.75
CA TYR A 524 22.89 6.20 11.59
C TYR A 524 23.44 5.74 10.23
N PRO A 525 24.78 5.68 10.07
CA PRO A 525 25.40 5.42 8.78
C PRO A 525 24.99 4.07 8.21
N ASN A 526 24.78 3.98 6.90
CA ASN A 526 24.39 2.75 6.19
C ASN A 526 23.13 2.02 6.74
N PHE A 527 22.32 2.69 7.58
CA PHE A 527 21.04 2.19 8.06
C PHE A 527 19.92 2.81 7.24
N PHE A 528 19.17 1.96 6.54
CA PHE A 528 18.10 2.37 5.63
C PHE A 528 16.77 1.82 6.11
N CYS A 529 15.73 2.64 6.10
CA CYS A 529 14.35 2.22 6.30
C CYS A 529 13.66 1.99 4.95
N MET A 530 12.83 0.96 4.88
CA MET A 530 11.79 0.84 3.88
C MET A 530 10.44 0.92 4.58
N TYR A 531 9.52 1.65 3.97
CA TYR A 531 8.25 2.04 4.60
C TYR A 531 8.48 2.75 5.96
N GLY A 532 9.49 3.63 6.03
CA GLY A 532 9.79 4.43 7.21
C GLY A 532 8.81 5.60 7.42
N PRO A 533 9.10 6.50 8.38
CA PRO A 533 8.27 7.67 8.64
C PRO A 533 7.91 8.47 7.39
N ASN A 534 6.72 9.06 7.40
CA ASN A 534 6.17 9.90 6.32
C ASN A 534 6.07 9.24 4.93
N THR A 535 5.96 7.92 4.82
CA THR A 535 5.84 7.22 3.50
C THR A 535 4.50 6.53 3.27
N ASN A 536 3.58 6.57 4.24
CA ASN A 536 2.25 6.02 4.08
C ASN A 536 1.37 6.93 3.23
N THR A 537 0.31 6.35 2.68
CA THR A 537 -0.59 7.04 1.72
C THR A 537 -2.03 6.98 2.21
N VAL A 538 -2.80 8.07 2.03
CA VAL A 538 -4.22 8.11 2.43
C VAL A 538 -5.15 8.00 1.22
N ILE A 539 -5.07 8.96 0.31
CA ILE A 539 -5.96 9.07 -0.86
C ILE A 539 -5.17 9.13 -2.17
N HIS A 540 -3.91 9.56 -2.12
CA HIS A 540 -2.99 9.63 -3.25
C HIS A 540 -1.80 8.69 -3.05
N GLY A 541 -1.24 8.19 -4.16
CA GLY A 541 -0.06 7.33 -4.14
C GLY A 541 -0.36 5.82 -4.07
N ASN A 542 0.71 5.04 -4.06
CA ASN A 542 0.68 3.58 -4.06
C ASN A 542 1.87 3.04 -3.25
N LEU A 543 1.59 2.16 -2.28
CA LEU A 543 2.63 1.65 -1.39
C LEU A 543 3.71 0.88 -2.15
N VAL A 544 3.33 -0.06 -3.03
CA VAL A 544 4.30 -0.89 -3.76
C VAL A 544 5.22 -0.03 -4.64
N PHE A 545 4.67 1.02 -5.25
CA PHE A 545 5.47 2.02 -5.97
C PHE A 545 6.49 2.73 -5.09
N PHE A 546 6.09 3.17 -3.88
CA PHE A 546 7.01 3.79 -2.92
C PHE A 546 8.11 2.80 -2.52
N LEU A 547 7.78 1.53 -2.30
CA LEU A 547 8.78 0.50 -1.99
C LEU A 547 9.77 0.27 -3.13
N GLU A 548 9.32 0.28 -4.39
CA GLU A 548 10.20 0.20 -5.56
C GLU A 548 11.15 1.39 -5.68
N CYS A 549 10.66 2.59 -5.38
CA CYS A 549 11.46 3.81 -5.32
C CYS A 549 12.51 3.74 -4.21
N GLN A 550 12.12 3.31 -3.00
CA GLN A 550 13.02 3.14 -1.86
C GLN A 550 14.10 2.10 -2.13
N ALA A 551 13.74 0.96 -2.72
CA ALA A 551 14.70 -0.08 -3.05
C ALA A 551 15.74 0.39 -4.08
N ALA A 552 15.30 1.15 -5.11
CA ALA A 552 16.20 1.74 -6.09
C ALA A 552 17.18 2.74 -5.44
N TYR A 553 16.66 3.62 -4.57
CA TYR A 553 17.48 4.58 -3.83
C TYR A 553 18.54 3.89 -2.97
N ILE A 554 18.15 2.90 -2.17
CA ILE A 554 19.07 2.12 -1.32
C ILE A 554 20.18 1.50 -2.17
N ILE A 555 19.84 0.93 -3.32
CA ILE A 555 20.81 0.27 -4.20
C ILE A 555 21.75 1.28 -4.85
N SER A 556 21.27 2.47 -5.20
CA SER A 556 22.16 3.56 -5.64
C SER A 556 23.11 4.01 -4.52
N ALA A 557 22.68 3.96 -3.26
CA ALA A 557 23.52 4.20 -2.09
C ALA A 557 24.64 3.15 -1.98
N VAL A 558 24.29 1.88 -2.12
CA VAL A 558 25.28 0.78 -2.13
C VAL A 558 26.27 0.93 -3.29
N GLN A 559 25.79 1.32 -4.47
CA GLN A 559 26.64 1.57 -5.63
C GLN A 559 27.63 2.71 -5.37
N MET A 560 27.18 3.78 -4.72
CA MET A 560 28.02 4.93 -4.35
C MET A 560 29.14 4.53 -3.39
N LEU A 561 28.81 3.78 -2.33
CA LEU A 561 29.80 3.23 -1.39
C LEU A 561 30.83 2.35 -2.13
N ALA A 562 30.36 1.43 -2.96
CA ALA A 562 31.19 0.50 -3.70
C ALA A 562 32.14 1.22 -4.68
N LYS A 563 31.62 2.09 -5.56
CA LYS A 563 32.42 2.80 -6.58
C LYS A 563 33.45 3.75 -5.97
N GLY A 564 33.10 4.41 -4.86
CA GLY A 564 34.00 5.33 -4.18
C GLY A 564 35.00 4.64 -3.24
N GLY A 565 34.85 3.34 -2.98
CA GLY A 565 35.67 2.63 -1.99
C GLY A 565 35.40 3.09 -0.56
N HIS A 566 34.19 3.60 -0.30
CA HIS A 566 33.78 4.13 0.99
C HIS A 566 33.17 3.03 1.87
N ARG A 567 33.39 3.14 3.17
CA ARG A 567 32.86 2.22 4.18
C ARG A 567 31.52 2.68 4.73
N SER A 568 31.28 3.99 4.77
CA SER A 568 30.06 4.52 5.36
C SER A 568 29.58 5.80 4.69
N MET A 569 28.27 6.00 4.73
CA MET A 569 27.61 7.24 4.38
C MET A 569 26.58 7.60 5.45
N ALA A 570 26.55 8.86 5.87
CA ALA A 570 25.63 9.39 6.85
C ALA A 570 24.94 10.63 6.30
N LEU A 571 23.62 10.73 6.45
CA LEU A 571 22.89 11.90 5.97
C LEU A 571 23.33 13.15 6.73
N ARG A 572 23.58 14.25 6.00
CA ARG A 572 23.98 15.51 6.61
C ARG A 572 22.84 16.12 7.45
N PRO A 573 23.12 16.65 8.66
CA PRO A 573 22.08 17.20 9.54
C PRO A 573 21.31 18.40 8.95
N ASP A 574 21.94 19.24 8.14
CA ASP A 574 21.29 20.40 7.52
C ASP A 574 20.31 19.99 6.42
N VAL A 575 20.68 19.00 5.59
CA VAL A 575 19.79 18.40 4.58
C VAL A 575 18.57 17.77 5.25
N PHE A 576 18.79 17.04 6.35
CA PHE A 576 17.70 16.46 7.12
C PHE A 576 16.77 17.54 7.68
N THR A 577 17.33 18.61 8.26
CA THR A 577 16.54 19.70 8.85
C THR A 577 15.66 20.38 7.80
N GLU A 578 16.23 20.76 6.66
CA GLU A 578 15.48 21.38 5.55
C GLU A 578 14.33 20.47 5.06
N TYR A 579 14.62 19.19 4.87
CA TYR A 579 13.60 18.20 4.50
C TYR A 579 12.48 18.09 5.54
N THR A 580 12.83 18.00 6.84
CA THR A 580 11.82 17.86 7.89
C THR A 580 10.92 19.09 8.04
N ASP A 581 11.48 20.28 7.83
CA ASP A 581 10.72 21.53 7.82
C ASP A 581 9.73 21.57 6.65
N GLU A 582 10.17 21.15 5.46
CA GLU A 582 9.30 21.04 4.28
C GLU A 582 8.15 20.05 4.53
N VAL A 583 8.45 18.82 4.95
CA VAL A 583 7.45 17.77 5.19
C VAL A 583 6.45 18.20 6.26
N THR A 584 6.92 18.82 7.35
CA THR A 584 6.05 19.32 8.41
C THR A 584 5.11 20.40 7.89
N LYS A 585 5.65 21.38 7.15
CA LYS A 585 4.87 22.48 6.55
C LYS A 585 3.84 21.96 5.55
N GLU A 586 4.22 21.03 4.68
CA GLU A 586 3.31 20.48 3.68
C GLU A 586 2.27 19.55 4.32
N SER A 587 2.63 18.76 5.32
CA SER A 587 1.65 17.92 6.03
C SER A 587 0.59 18.77 6.75
N ALA A 588 0.94 19.93 7.28
CA ALA A 588 -0.03 20.84 7.91
C ALA A 588 -1.07 21.40 6.91
N LYS A 589 -0.76 21.42 5.61
CA LYS A 589 -1.68 21.82 4.53
C LYS A 589 -2.59 20.69 4.06
N ARG A 590 -2.48 19.50 4.66
CA ARG A 590 -3.30 18.35 4.29
C ARG A 590 -4.39 18.10 5.30
N THR A 591 -5.50 17.48 4.88
CA THR A 591 -6.65 17.24 5.76
C THR A 591 -6.26 16.52 7.05
N TRP A 592 -5.34 15.56 6.99
CA TRP A 592 -4.87 14.83 8.18
C TRP A 592 -3.96 15.64 9.11
N GLY A 593 -3.33 16.72 8.62
CA GLY A 593 -2.55 17.65 9.45
C GLY A 593 -3.37 18.84 9.94
N TRP A 594 -4.44 19.18 9.23
CA TRP A 594 -5.32 20.30 9.56
C TRP A 594 -6.49 19.92 10.48
N SER A 595 -7.07 18.73 10.26
CA SER A 595 -8.25 18.29 11.02
C SER A 595 -7.93 18.03 12.48
N LYS A 596 -8.84 18.43 13.37
CA LYS A 596 -8.81 18.08 14.80
C LYS A 596 -9.28 16.65 15.08
N THR A 597 -9.65 15.91 14.04
CA THR A 597 -10.13 14.53 14.16
C THR A 597 -9.00 13.61 14.57
N HIS A 598 -9.13 13.00 15.74
CA HIS A 598 -8.19 11.98 16.18
C HIS A 598 -8.19 10.79 15.20
N SER A 599 -7.07 10.63 14.50
CA SER A 599 -6.74 9.49 13.64
C SER A 599 -5.43 8.87 14.09
N TRP A 600 -5.18 7.63 13.66
CA TRP A 600 -3.90 6.96 13.93
C TRP A 600 -2.72 7.59 13.18
N TYR A 601 -2.95 8.62 12.35
CA TYR A 601 -1.90 9.36 11.64
C TYR A 601 -1.16 10.33 12.55
N GLN A 602 -1.86 10.88 13.56
CA GLN A 602 -1.37 11.98 14.37
C GLN A 602 -0.68 11.50 15.65
N ASN A 603 0.41 12.14 16.02
CA ASN A 603 1.05 11.98 17.32
C ASN A 603 0.37 12.84 18.41
N ALA A 604 0.91 12.80 19.63
CA ALA A 604 0.37 13.55 20.76
C ALA A 604 0.38 15.09 20.57
N ALA A 605 1.18 15.60 19.62
CA ALA A 605 1.21 17.02 19.25
C ALA A 605 0.32 17.36 18.03
N GLY A 606 -0.46 16.41 17.52
CA GLY A 606 -1.34 16.60 16.36
C GLY A 606 -0.63 16.56 15.01
N ARG A 607 0.68 16.25 14.97
CA ARG A 607 1.46 16.15 13.72
C ARG A 607 1.41 14.73 13.16
N SER A 608 1.45 14.61 11.83
CA SER A 608 1.50 13.31 11.16
C SER A 608 2.94 12.91 10.84
N THR A 609 3.40 11.84 11.48
CA THR A 609 4.71 11.19 11.21
C THR A 609 4.58 10.02 10.24
N ILE A 610 3.36 9.77 9.75
CA ILE A 610 3.02 8.56 9.00
C ILE A 610 2.81 8.86 7.52
N MET A 611 2.08 9.93 7.21
CA MET A 611 1.63 10.21 5.84
C MET A 611 2.64 11.00 5.03
N TRP A 612 2.78 10.64 3.76
CA TRP A 612 3.51 11.39 2.75
C TRP A 612 2.67 12.59 2.29
N PRO A 613 3.16 13.84 2.45
CA PRO A 613 2.36 15.03 2.14
C PRO A 613 2.59 15.62 0.76
N LEU A 614 3.58 15.16 0.00
CA LEU A 614 3.96 15.75 -1.29
C LEU A 614 3.36 14.96 -2.48
N PRO A 615 3.45 15.49 -3.71
CA PRO A 615 3.09 14.74 -4.93
C PRO A 615 3.92 13.46 -5.09
N ALA A 616 3.34 12.45 -5.76
CA ALA A 616 4.04 11.19 -6.02
C ALA A 616 5.23 11.37 -6.99
N ARG A 617 5.15 12.33 -7.92
CA ARG A 617 6.26 12.68 -8.82
C ARG A 617 7.51 13.10 -8.04
N GLN A 618 7.35 13.99 -7.04
CA GLN A 618 8.49 14.43 -6.25
C GLN A 618 9.14 13.28 -5.49
N TYR A 619 8.35 12.30 -5.02
CA TYR A 619 8.92 11.11 -4.39
C TYR A 619 9.78 10.33 -5.38
N PHE A 620 9.27 10.09 -6.59
CA PHE A 620 9.99 9.39 -7.66
C PHE A 620 11.29 10.09 -8.04
N GLU A 621 11.26 11.40 -8.25
CA GLU A 621 12.44 12.18 -8.62
C GLU A 621 13.48 12.19 -7.51
N ARG A 622 13.08 12.45 -6.26
CA ARG A 622 14.02 12.50 -5.13
C ARG A 622 14.61 11.13 -4.76
N THR A 623 13.99 10.04 -5.22
CA THR A 623 14.45 8.68 -4.96
C THR A 623 15.13 8.03 -6.16
N SER A 624 15.29 8.74 -7.29
CA SER A 624 15.88 8.15 -8.50
C SER A 624 17.35 7.77 -8.32
N ALA A 625 18.09 8.51 -7.47
CA ALA A 625 19.45 8.20 -7.07
C ALA A 625 19.81 8.94 -5.77
N VAL A 626 20.83 8.44 -5.06
CA VAL A 626 21.54 9.18 -4.01
C VAL A 626 22.40 10.27 -4.65
N HIS A 627 22.39 11.45 -4.04
CA HIS A 627 23.26 12.58 -4.36
C HIS A 627 24.38 12.66 -3.33
N ASP A 628 25.64 12.76 -3.76
CA ASP A 628 26.79 12.71 -2.84
C ASP A 628 26.85 13.93 -1.93
N GLU A 629 26.38 15.08 -2.40
CA GLU A 629 26.31 16.32 -1.61
C GLU A 629 25.38 16.25 -0.39
N ASP A 630 24.46 15.27 -0.35
CA ASP A 630 23.53 15.07 0.75
C ASP A 630 24.16 14.32 1.94
N TYR A 631 25.33 13.69 1.74
CA TYR A 631 25.92 12.74 2.68
C TYR A 631 27.35 13.07 3.08
N ASP A 632 27.68 12.82 4.35
CA ASP A 632 29.05 12.67 4.80
C ASP A 632 29.50 11.24 4.50
N ILE A 633 30.51 11.10 3.64
CA ILE A 633 30.98 9.80 3.13
C ILE A 633 32.42 9.55 3.60
N HIS A 634 32.69 8.35 4.14
CA HIS A 634 33.98 7.96 4.71
C HIS A 634 34.47 6.60 4.22
#